data_AF-A0A2W6RRB4-F1
#
_entry.id   AF-A0A2W6RRB4-F1
#
_cell.length_a   1.000
_cell.length_b   1.000
_cell.length_c   1.000
_cell.angle_alpha   90.00
_cell.angle_beta   90.00
_cell.angle_gamma   90.00
#
_symmetry.space_group_name_H-M   'P 1'
#
loop_
_entity.id
_entity.type
_entity.pdbx_description
1 polymer ?
#
loop_
_entity_poly.entity_id
_entity_poly.type
_entity_poly.pdbx_seq_one_letter_code
_entity_poly.pdbx_strand_id
1 'polypeptide(L)'
;MHKQNNTILIIGGPNAGKTHFGGQLFGRLNARTEHYKITSLPDDISIFQEVLDNLNDGKSSGHTNVSSHNRLKLEIESTSGQRSEFSFPDYGGEQIKTIINSRRVNKTWAEQIERSNSWMLFIRADELQIL
;
A
#
# COMPACT_ATOMS: atom_id res chain seq x y z
N MET A 1 -6.36 21.50 18.76
CA MET A 1 -5.79 20.14 18.59
C MET A 1 -5.52 19.92 17.12
N HIS A 2 -4.26 19.80 16.70
CA HIS A 2 -3.97 19.30 15.35
C HIS A 2 -4.46 17.84 15.29
N LYS A 3 -5.49 17.54 14.49
CA LYS A 3 -5.82 16.16 14.14
C LYS A 3 -4.60 15.60 13.42
N GLN A 4 -3.81 14.78 14.12
CA GLN A 4 -2.71 14.03 13.53
C GLN A 4 -3.32 13.10 12.47
N ASN A 5 -2.92 13.26 11.21
CA ASN A 5 -3.27 12.30 10.17
C ASN A 5 -2.55 10.97 10.49
N ASN A 6 -3.30 9.87 10.54
CA ASN A 6 -2.72 8.55 10.74
C ASN A 6 -2.17 8.06 9.39
N THR A 7 -0.86 8.09 9.21
CA THR A 7 -0.18 7.60 8.00
C THR A 7 0.34 6.19 8.27
N ILE A 8 -0.29 5.24 7.59
CA ILE A 8 0.01 3.80 7.64
C ILE A 8 0.96 3.48 6.49
N LEU A 9 2.20 3.17 6.83
CA LEU A 9 3.22 2.76 5.88
C LEU A 9 3.05 1.27 5.54
N ILE A 10 2.83 0.96 4.27
CA ILE A 10 2.72 -0.41 3.78
C ILE A 10 4.11 -0.93 3.39
N ILE A 11 4.54 -2.00 4.03
CA ILE A 11 5.89 -2.58 3.90
C ILE A 11 5.75 -4.05 3.51
N GLY A 12 6.55 -4.51 2.56
CA GLY A 12 6.63 -5.94 2.24
C GLY A 12 7.39 -6.18 0.95
N GLY A 13 8.06 -7.33 0.85
CA GLY A 13 8.77 -7.75 -0.35
C GLY A 13 7.81 -8.00 -1.53
N PRO A 14 8.36 -8.32 -2.72
CA PRO A 14 7.58 -8.77 -3.87
C PRO A 14 6.74 -9.98 -3.51
N ASN A 15 5.59 -10.12 -4.16
CA ASN A 15 4.63 -11.23 -3.94
C ASN A 15 4.05 -11.35 -2.51
N ALA A 16 4.36 -10.43 -1.59
CA ALA A 16 3.82 -10.46 -0.22
C ALA A 16 2.31 -10.14 -0.10
N GLY A 17 1.59 -9.96 -1.22
CA GLY A 17 0.15 -9.69 -1.23
C GLY A 17 -0.26 -8.21 -1.21
N LYS A 18 0.68 -7.27 -1.18
CA LYS A 18 0.42 -5.81 -1.14
C LYS A 18 -0.51 -5.33 -2.26
N THR A 19 -0.25 -5.76 -3.50
CA THR A 19 -1.04 -5.42 -4.69
C THR A 19 -2.50 -5.82 -4.51
N HIS A 20 -2.74 -7.08 -4.14
CA HIS A 20 -4.09 -7.63 -3.95
C HIS A 20 -4.81 -6.93 -2.81
N PHE A 21 -4.12 -6.69 -1.68
CA PHE A 21 -4.65 -5.90 -0.57
C PHE A 21 -5.06 -4.49 -1.01
N GLY A 22 -4.18 -3.78 -1.72
CA GLY A 22 -4.45 -2.43 -2.20
C GLY A 22 -5.66 -2.35 -3.12
N GLY A 23 -5.76 -3.26 -4.10
CA GLY A 23 -6.90 -3.33 -5.01
C GLY A 23 -8.22 -3.63 -4.28
N GLN A 24 -8.23 -4.66 -3.42
CA GLN A 24 -9.42 -5.00 -2.62
C GLN A 24 -9.85 -3.86 -1.68
N LEU A 25 -8.89 -3.21 -1.02
CA LEU A 25 -9.15 -2.06 -0.16
C LEU A 25 -9.78 -0.92 -0.95
N PHE A 26 -9.19 -0.57 -2.10
CA PHE A 26 -9.71 0.45 -3.00
C PHE A 26 -11.15 0.13 -3.45
N GLY A 27 -11.40 -1.10 -3.91
CA GLY A 27 -12.74 -1.51 -4.35
C GLY A 27 -13.79 -1.42 -3.24
N ARG A 28 -13.46 -1.87 -2.03
CA ARG A 28 -14.37 -1.81 -0.87
C ARG A 28 -14.69 -0.37 -0.47
N LEU A 29 -13.68 0.49 -0.42
CA LEU A 29 -13.85 1.91 -0.11
C LEU A 29 -14.64 2.64 -1.20
N ASN A 30 -14.46 2.27 -2.47
CA ASN A 30 -15.16 2.87 -3.60
C ASN A 30 -16.62 2.39 -3.71
N ALA A 31 -16.93 1.17 -3.28
CA ALA A 31 -18.30 0.68 -3.17
C ALA A 31 -19.14 1.46 -2.14
N ARG A 32 -18.49 2.30 -1.30
CA ARG A 32 -19.12 3.13 -0.24
C ARG A 32 -19.99 2.32 0.72
N THR A 33 -19.62 1.06 0.95
CA THR A 33 -20.39 0.10 1.76
C THR A 33 -19.99 0.16 3.24
N GLU A 34 -19.96 1.37 3.83
CA GLU A 34 -19.82 1.70 5.27
C GLU A 34 -18.48 2.29 5.79
N HIS A 35 -18.60 2.97 6.94
CA HIS A 35 -17.63 3.54 7.91
C HIS A 35 -16.44 4.39 7.44
N TYR A 36 -15.92 4.19 6.22
CA TYR A 36 -14.82 4.94 5.64
C TYR A 36 -15.10 5.31 4.19
N LYS A 37 -14.67 6.51 3.78
CA LYS A 37 -14.75 6.99 2.39
C LYS A 37 -13.37 7.42 1.91
N ILE A 38 -13.13 7.29 0.61
CA ILE A 38 -11.95 7.89 -0.02
C ILE A 38 -12.13 9.41 -0.06
N THR A 39 -11.13 10.15 0.39
CA THR A 39 -11.12 11.63 0.34
C THR A 39 -10.18 12.19 -0.71
N SER A 40 -9.15 11.44 -1.09
CA SER A 40 -8.22 11.79 -2.15
C SER A 40 -7.75 10.52 -2.86
N LEU A 41 -7.67 10.59 -4.19
CA LEU A 41 -7.16 9.54 -5.04
C LEU A 41 -5.74 9.92 -5.50
N PRO A 42 -4.87 8.93 -5.76
CA PRO A 42 -3.62 9.20 -6.46
C PRO A 42 -3.92 9.65 -7.90
N ASP A 43 -2.98 10.39 -8.51
CA ASP A 43 -3.11 10.91 -9.88
C ASP A 43 -3.35 9.78 -10.91
N ASP A 44 -2.75 8.62 -10.64
CA ASP A 44 -2.95 7.41 -11.44
C ASP A 44 -3.59 6.29 -10.60
N ILE A 45 -4.87 6.03 -10.87
CA ILE A 45 -5.64 4.95 -10.24
C ILE A 45 -5.63 3.65 -11.07
N SER A 46 -5.03 3.65 -12.26
CA SER A 46 -5.08 2.50 -13.19
C SER A 46 -4.55 1.22 -12.54
N ILE A 47 -3.52 1.33 -11.72
CA ILE A 47 -2.92 0.23 -10.95
C ILE A 47 -3.96 -0.45 -10.06
N PHE A 48 -4.83 0.31 -9.38
CA PHE A 48 -5.87 -0.29 -8.54
C PHE A 48 -7.00 -0.90 -9.38
N GLN A 49 -7.38 -0.23 -10.47
CA GLN A 49 -8.46 -0.69 -11.33
C GLN A 49 -8.10 -2.01 -12.03
N GLU A 50 -6.88 -2.12 -12.58
CA GLU A 50 -6.39 -3.35 -13.21
C GLU A 50 -6.40 -4.53 -12.24
N VAL A 51 -6.00 -4.29 -10.98
CA VAL A 51 -6.02 -5.31 -9.94
C VAL A 51 -7.46 -5.72 -9.63
N LEU A 52 -8.38 -4.77 -9.50
CA LEU A 52 -9.79 -5.06 -9.27
C LEU A 52 -10.43 -5.84 -10.41
N ASP A 53 -10.16 -5.46 -11.66
CA ASP A 53 -10.73 -6.11 -12.84
C ASP A 53 -10.26 -7.57 -12.92
N ASN A 54 -8.97 -7.83 -12.68
CA ASN A 54 -8.44 -9.19 -12.60
C ASN A 54 -9.12 -9.99 -11.47
N LEU A 55 -9.26 -9.39 -10.29
CA LEU A 55 -9.89 -10.05 -9.14
C LEU A 55 -11.37 -10.37 -9.39
N ASN A 56 -12.10 -9.47 -10.05
CA ASN A 56 -13.50 -9.68 -10.45
C ASN A 56 -13.65 -10.81 -11.47
N ASP A 57 -12.66 -10.98 -12.35
CA ASP A 57 -12.56 -12.09 -13.30
C ASP A 57 -12.12 -13.42 -12.66
N GLY A 58 -11.88 -13.47 -11.35
CA GLY A 58 -11.34 -14.64 -10.66
C GLY A 58 -9.87 -14.92 -10.99
N LYS A 59 -9.15 -13.92 -11.54
CA LYS A 59 -7.73 -14.00 -11.88
C LYS A 59 -6.89 -13.32 -10.81
N SER A 60 -5.68 -13.81 -10.61
CA SER A 60 -4.67 -13.06 -9.85
C SER A 60 -4.16 -11.90 -10.70
N SER A 61 -3.94 -10.74 -10.08
CA SER A 61 -3.26 -9.65 -10.78
C SER A 61 -1.84 -10.10 -11.17
N GLY A 62 -1.43 -9.85 -12.41
CA GLY A 62 -0.07 -10.14 -12.87
C GLY A 62 1.00 -9.41 -12.06
N HIS A 63 2.28 -9.73 -12.29
CA HIS A 63 3.38 -8.95 -11.73
C HIS A 63 3.22 -7.49 -12.16
N THR A 64 2.90 -6.63 -11.20
CA THR A 64 2.69 -5.21 -11.47
C THR A 64 4.06 -4.63 -11.82
N ASN A 65 4.30 -4.36 -13.09
CA ASN A 65 5.51 -3.70 -13.58
C ASN A 65 5.40 -2.20 -13.26
N VAL A 66 5.23 -1.88 -11.98
CA VAL A 66 5.15 -0.51 -11.49
C VAL A 66 6.56 0.04 -11.58
N SER A 67 6.72 1.14 -12.32
CA SER A 67 7.99 1.86 -12.29
C SER A 67 8.35 2.13 -10.83
N SER A 68 9.63 1.98 -10.48
CA SER A 68 10.16 2.13 -9.11
C SER A 68 9.93 3.51 -8.47
N HIS A 69 9.24 4.43 -9.16
CA HIS A 69 8.98 5.80 -8.78
C HIS A 69 7.52 6.09 -8.40
N ASN A 70 6.57 5.17 -8.65
CA ASN A 70 5.17 5.41 -8.29
C ASN A 70 4.95 5.16 -6.80
N ARG A 71 5.04 6.25 -6.02
CA ARG A 71 4.51 6.31 -4.67
C ARG A 71 3.01 6.39 -4.77
N LEU A 72 2.33 5.44 -4.17
CA LEU A 72 0.88 5.35 -4.26
C LEU A 72 0.28 5.58 -2.87
N LYS A 73 -0.70 6.47 -2.81
CA LYS A 73 -1.32 6.94 -1.57
C LYS A 73 -2.82 6.83 -1.69
N LEU A 74 -3.47 6.37 -0.63
CA LEU A 74 -4.92 6.32 -0.54
C LEU A 74 -5.35 7.03 0.75
N GLU A 75 -5.98 8.19 0.60
CA GLU A 75 -6.50 8.93 1.75
C GLU A 75 -7.95 8.55 2.02
N ILE A 76 -8.24 8.26 3.28
CA ILE A 76 -9.56 7.88 3.75
C ILE A 76 -9.99 8.72 4.93
N GLU A 77 -11.29 8.85 5.10
CA GLU A 77 -11.91 9.51 6.24
C GLU A 77 -13.04 8.64 6.79
N SER A 78 -13.04 8.44 8.10
CA SER A 78 -14.13 7.75 8.80
C SER A 78 -15.38 8.63 8.95
N THR A 79 -16.51 8.03 9.31
CA THR A 79 -17.74 8.78 9.62
C THR A 79 -17.61 9.75 10.80
N SER A 80 -16.64 9.55 11.71
CA SER A 80 -16.30 10.50 12.79
C SER A 80 -15.38 11.65 12.33
N GLY A 81 -15.03 11.67 11.04
CA GLY A 81 -14.14 12.66 10.44
C GLY A 81 -12.66 12.46 10.79
N GLN A 82 -12.27 11.29 11.31
CA GLN A 82 -10.86 10.94 11.47
C GLN A 82 -10.27 10.55 10.12
N ARG A 83 -9.14 11.17 9.75
CA ARG A 83 -8.44 10.92 8.48
C ARG A 83 -7.29 9.95 8.65
N SER A 84 -7.05 9.12 7.65
CA SER A 84 -5.91 8.22 7.57
C SER A 84 -5.42 8.12 6.14
N GLU A 85 -4.14 7.80 5.98
CA GLU A 85 -3.48 7.61 4.69
C GLU A 85 -2.84 6.22 4.67
N PHE A 86 -3.11 5.43 3.63
CA PHE A 86 -2.30 4.26 3.31
C PHE A 86 -1.22 4.68 2.32
N SER A 87 0.05 4.63 2.72
CA SER A 87 1.20 4.98 1.88
C SER A 87 1.94 3.72 1.43
N PHE A 88 2.04 3.56 0.11
CA PHE A 88 2.79 2.50 -0.57
C PHE A 88 4.03 3.14 -1.21
N PRO A 89 5.17 3.22 -0.50
CA PRO A 89 6.40 3.82 -1.02
C PRO A 89 7.08 2.96 -2.10
N ASP A 90 6.79 1.66 -2.09
CA ASP A 90 7.30 0.65 -3.00
C ASP A 90 6.19 -0.38 -3.23
N TYR A 91 5.34 -0.10 -4.21
CA TYR A 91 4.17 -0.94 -4.48
C TYR A 91 4.57 -2.35 -4.92
N GLY A 92 5.63 -2.47 -5.74
CA GLY A 92 6.20 -3.76 -6.18
C GLY A 92 6.93 -4.51 -5.07
N GLY A 93 7.62 -3.82 -4.16
CA GLY A 93 8.40 -4.41 -3.07
C GLY A 93 9.87 -4.66 -3.39
N GLU A 94 10.35 -4.27 -4.58
CA GLU A 94 11.74 -4.50 -5.00
C GLU A 94 12.76 -3.65 -4.21
N GLN A 95 12.37 -2.47 -3.75
CA GLN A 95 13.20 -1.64 -2.87
C GLN A 95 13.37 -2.29 -1.50
N ILE A 96 12.33 -2.97 -0.98
CA ILE A 96 12.44 -3.70 0.29
C ILE A 96 13.53 -4.77 0.24
N LYS A 97 13.59 -5.57 -0.83
CA LYS A 97 14.69 -6.54 -1.03
C LYS A 97 16.06 -5.86 -0.98
N THR A 98 16.18 -4.70 -1.64
CA THR A 98 17.43 -3.93 -1.65
C THR A 98 17.80 -3.43 -0.24
N ILE A 99 16.84 -2.94 0.54
CA ILE A 99 17.06 -2.48 1.92
C ILE A 99 17.54 -3.64 2.80
N ILE A 100 16.90 -4.81 2.69
CA ILE A 100 17.28 -6.01 3.46
C ILE A 100 18.70 -6.45 3.11
N ASN A 101 19.02 -6.58 1.82
CA ASN A 101 20.31 -7.07 1.35
C ASN A 101 21.46 -6.10 1.65
N SER A 102 21.25 -4.80 1.43
CA SER A 102 22.28 -3.78 1.65
C SER A 102 22.37 -3.29 3.09
N ARG A 103 21.36 -3.58 3.92
CA ARG A 103 21.15 -3.00 5.26
C ARG A 103 21.20 -1.47 5.25
N ARG A 104 20.74 -0.84 4.17
CA ARG A 104 20.73 0.61 4.00
C ARG A 104 19.33 1.08 3.62
N VAL A 105 18.89 2.12 4.30
CA VAL A 105 17.65 2.84 3.99
C VAL A 105 18.02 4.08 3.19
N ASN A 106 17.44 4.23 2.00
CA ASN A 106 17.67 5.43 1.19
C ASN A 106 16.88 6.63 1.77
N LYS A 107 17.22 7.84 1.34
CA LYS A 107 16.58 9.07 1.83
C LYS A 107 15.05 9.05 1.68
N THR A 108 14.56 8.56 0.54
CA THR A 108 13.12 8.46 0.26
C THR A 108 12.38 7.58 1.27
N TRP A 109 12.97 6.45 1.65
CA TRP A 109 12.41 5.56 2.67
C TRP A 109 12.53 6.14 4.08
N ALA A 110 13.65 6.76 4.41
CA ALA A 110 13.82 7.44 5.70
C ALA A 110 12.72 8.49 5.91
N GLU A 111 12.46 9.33 4.90
CA GLU A 111 11.38 10.32 4.94
C GLU A 111 9.99 9.69 5.09
N GLN A 112 9.74 8.51 4.52
CA GLN A 112 8.45 7.82 4.66
C GLN A 112 8.26 7.22 6.04
N ILE A 113 9.32 6.63 6.59
CA ILE A 113 9.37 6.13 7.95
C ILE A 113 9.09 7.27 8.92
N GLU A 114 9.80 8.39 8.80
CA GLU A 114 9.65 9.56 9.70
C GLU A 114 8.27 10.21 9.62
N ARG A 115 7.61 10.18 8.45
CA ARG A 115 6.26 10.74 8.27
C ARG A 115 5.14 9.79 8.68
N SER A 116 5.44 8.51 8.85
CA SER A 116 4.47 7.49 9.25
C SER A 116 4.40 7.36 10.78
N ASN A 117 3.20 7.12 11.30
CA ASN A 117 2.98 6.83 12.72
C ASN A 117 2.45 5.41 12.95
N SER A 118 2.19 4.67 11.88
CA SER A 118 1.75 3.28 11.90
C SER A 118 2.39 2.51 10.75
N TRP A 119 2.80 1.27 10.97
CA TRP A 119 3.32 0.39 9.92
C TRP A 119 2.45 -0.86 9.77
N MET A 120 2.29 -1.32 8.54
CA MET A 120 1.66 -2.60 8.22
C MET A 120 2.63 -3.43 7.39
N LEU A 121 3.10 -4.53 7.97
CA LEU A 121 4.11 -5.41 7.38
C LEU A 121 3.45 -6.65 6.77
N PHE A 122 3.65 -6.84 5.47
CA PHE A 122 3.21 -7.99 4.71
C PHE A 122 4.34 -9.01 4.63
N ILE A 123 4.08 -10.22 5.13
CA ILE A 123 5.01 -11.34 5.13
C ILE A 123 4.28 -12.54 4.53
N ARG A 124 4.95 -13.23 3.61
CA ARG A 124 4.50 -14.51 3.08
C ARG A 124 5.19 -15.63 3.83
N ALA A 125 4.45 -16.29 4.72
CA ALA A 125 5.01 -17.26 5.65
C ALA A 125 5.60 -18.51 4.95
N ASP A 126 5.02 -18.90 3.81
CA ASP A 126 5.49 -20.01 2.97
C ASP A 126 6.82 -19.73 2.25
N GLU A 127 7.18 -18.45 2.09
CA GLU A 127 8.47 -18.03 1.53
C GLU A 127 9.54 -17.80 2.61
N LEU A 128 9.18 -17.91 3.90
CA LEU A 128 10.15 -17.82 4.98
C LEU A 128 10.95 -19.11 5.09
N GLN A 129 12.24 -19.05 4.76
CA GLN A 129 13.17 -20.10 5.16
C GLN A 129 13.44 -19.95 6.65
N ILE A 130 12.84 -20.82 7.46
CA ILE A 130 13.24 -21.00 8.85
C ILE A 130 14.55 -21.79 8.80
N LEU A 131 15.63 -21.14 9.26
CA LEU A 131 16.96 -21.73 9.40
C LEU A 131 16.96 -22.86 10.44
#